data_AF-A0A961RMI4-F1
#
_entry.id   AF-A0A961RMI4-F1
#
_cell.length_a   1.000
_cell.length_b   1.000
_cell.length_c   1.000
_cell.angle_alpha   90.00
_cell.angle_beta   90.00
_cell.angle_gamma   90.00
#
_symmetry.space_group_name_H-M   'P 1'
#
loop_
_entity.id
_entity.type
_entity.pdbx_description
1 polymer ?
#
loop_
_entity_poly.entity_id
_entity_poly.type
_entity_poly.pdbx_seq_one_letter_code
_entity_poly.pdbx_strand_id
1 'polypeptide(L)'
;MAETFTADLFPLAKDETPWRKLTSDFVSVDTFKGQEVLTLEPEGLRLLSEAAFADINHLLRPGHLAQLAKILEDPEATENDRFVAYDLLKNANIAAGGVLPM
;
A
#
# COMPACT_ATOMS: atom_id res chain seq x y z
N MET A 1 -40.16 -23.20 4.26
CA MET A 1 -39.07 -22.54 4.99
C MET A 1 -38.50 -21.50 4.05
N ALA A 2 -38.47 -20.22 4.43
CA ALA A 2 -37.94 -19.18 3.56
C ALA A 2 -36.41 -19.37 3.41
N GLU A 3 -35.90 -19.32 2.19
CA GLU A 3 -34.47 -19.40 1.92
C GLU A 3 -33.79 -18.15 2.48
N THR A 4 -32.86 -18.33 3.41
CA THR A 4 -31.99 -17.26 3.90
C THR A 4 -30.99 -16.87 2.83
N PHE A 5 -31.19 -15.71 2.22
CA PHE A 5 -30.17 -15.05 1.40
C PHE A 5 -29.12 -14.43 2.31
N THR A 6 -27.91 -14.99 2.32
CA THR A 6 -26.73 -14.36 2.93
C THR A 6 -26.07 -13.47 1.88
N ALA A 7 -26.30 -12.17 1.96
CA ALA A 7 -25.50 -11.18 1.25
C ALA A 7 -24.29 -10.81 2.12
N ASP A 8 -23.12 -10.70 1.50
CA ASP A 8 -21.89 -10.32 2.20
C ASP A 8 -21.99 -8.86 2.66
N LEU A 9 -21.63 -8.59 3.92
CA LEU A 9 -21.75 -7.25 4.51
C LEU A 9 -20.77 -6.26 3.86
N PHE A 10 -19.62 -6.77 3.39
CA PHE A 10 -18.57 -5.98 2.77
C PHE A 10 -18.11 -6.63 1.46
N PRO A 11 -18.86 -6.46 0.36
CA PRO A 11 -18.46 -6.99 -0.93
C PRO A 11 -17.12 -6.38 -1.34
N LEU A 12 -16.15 -7.24 -1.69
CA LEU A 12 -14.84 -6.80 -2.13
C LEU A 12 -14.94 -6.16 -3.52
N ALA A 13 -14.32 -5.00 -3.67
CA ALA A 13 -14.11 -4.39 -4.97
C ALA A 13 -12.95 -5.10 -5.70
N LYS A 14 -12.81 -4.81 -7.00
CA LYS A 14 -11.66 -5.25 -7.78
C LYS A 14 -10.37 -4.64 -7.21
N ASP A 15 -9.36 -5.46 -6.94
CA ASP A 15 -8.04 -4.97 -6.56
C ASP A 15 -7.27 -4.49 -7.79
N GLU A 16 -6.85 -3.24 -7.77
CA GLU A 16 -6.02 -2.60 -8.80
C GLU A 16 -4.65 -2.19 -8.24
N THR A 17 -4.32 -2.64 -7.03
CA THR A 17 -3.07 -2.31 -6.36
C THR A 17 -1.90 -3.00 -7.06
N PRO A 18 -0.87 -2.26 -7.51
CA PRO A 18 0.35 -2.86 -8.03
C PRO A 18 1.16 -3.48 -6.88
N TRP A 19 1.62 -4.72 -7.07
CA TRP A 19 2.39 -5.46 -6.07
C TRP A 19 3.83 -5.70 -6.52
N ARG A 20 4.78 -5.55 -5.59
CA ARG A 20 6.17 -5.95 -5.75
C ARG A 20 6.41 -7.24 -4.99
N LYS A 21 6.93 -8.28 -5.67
CA LYS A 21 7.32 -9.52 -5.00
C LYS A 21 8.56 -9.28 -4.13
N LEU A 22 8.49 -9.63 -2.85
CA LEU A 22 9.63 -9.59 -1.93
C LEU A 22 10.46 -10.88 -2.04
N THR A 23 9.83 -12.03 -1.84
CA THR A 23 10.44 -13.36 -1.91
C THR A 23 9.34 -14.42 -2.07
N SER A 24 9.75 -15.67 -2.29
CA SER A 24 8.91 -16.87 -2.16
C SER A 24 9.54 -17.93 -1.25
N ASP A 25 10.59 -17.59 -0.51
CA ASP A 25 11.41 -18.58 0.20
C ASP A 25 10.73 -19.12 1.47
N PHE A 26 9.81 -18.35 2.07
CA PHE A 26 9.16 -18.66 3.35
C PHE A 26 7.77 -19.26 3.20
N VAL A 27 7.41 -19.67 1.98
CA VAL A 27 6.09 -20.22 1.67
C VAL A 27 6.23 -21.58 1.02
N SER A 28 5.42 -22.54 1.46
CA SER A 28 5.34 -23.87 0.86
C SER A 28 3.89 -24.34 0.82
N VAL A 29 3.62 -25.34 -0.02
CA VAL A 29 2.32 -26.00 -0.07
C VAL A 29 2.48 -27.38 0.56
N ASP A 30 1.68 -27.65 1.59
CA ASP A 30 1.56 -28.94 2.25
C ASP A 30 0.18 -29.54 2.01
N THR A 31 -0.02 -30.81 2.39
CA THR A 31 -1.33 -31.46 2.35
C THR A 31 -1.81 -31.81 3.74
N PHE A 32 -3.02 -31.35 4.09
CA PHE A 32 -3.70 -31.73 5.32
C PHE A 32 -5.09 -32.28 5.00
N LYS A 33 -5.35 -33.54 5.39
CA LYS A 33 -6.62 -34.25 5.12
C LYS A 33 -7.04 -34.26 3.64
N GLY A 34 -6.06 -34.36 2.73
CA GLY A 34 -6.30 -34.35 1.29
C GLY A 34 -6.59 -32.97 0.69
N GLN A 35 -6.40 -31.90 1.45
CA GLN A 35 -6.49 -30.52 0.97
C GLN A 35 -5.12 -29.87 0.97
N GLU A 36 -4.82 -29.09 -0.06
CA GLU A 36 -3.63 -28.24 -0.09
C GLU A 36 -3.77 -27.11 0.93
N VAL A 37 -2.72 -26.89 1.71
CA VAL A 37 -2.61 -25.80 2.67
C VAL A 37 -1.33 -25.03 2.40
N LEU A 38 -1.42 -23.71 2.44
CA LEU A 38 -0.24 -22.84 2.37
C LEU A 38 0.39 -22.75 3.76
N THR A 39 1.62 -23.23 3.89
CA THR A 39 2.41 -23.11 5.10
C THR A 39 3.32 -21.88 4.98
N LEU A 40 3.38 -21.10 6.05
CA LEU A 40 4.15 -19.86 6.12
C LEU A 40 5.12 -19.92 7.30
N GLU A 41 6.40 -19.65 7.05
CA GLU A 41 7.35 -19.48 8.13
C GLU A 41 7.18 -18.10 8.81
N PRO A 42 7.34 -17.99 10.14
CA PRO A 42 7.25 -16.71 10.85
C PRO A 42 8.19 -15.63 10.31
N GLU A 43 9.34 -16.03 9.77
CA GLU A 43 10.33 -15.14 9.18
C GLU A 43 9.79 -14.40 7.94
N GLY A 44 8.87 -15.03 7.19
CA GLY A 44 8.18 -14.37 6.08
C GLY A 44 7.32 -13.19 6.53
N LEU A 45 6.66 -13.30 7.68
CA LEU A 45 5.86 -12.19 8.27
C LEU A 45 6.76 -11.07 8.80
N ARG A 46 7.91 -11.43 9.40
CA ARG A 46 8.91 -10.47 9.85
C ARG A 46 9.45 -9.64 8.69
N LEU A 47 9.89 -10.29 7.61
CA LEU A 47 10.41 -9.63 6.40
C LEU A 47 9.35 -8.74 5.74
N LEU A 48 8.11 -9.24 5.60
CA LEU A 48 7.01 -8.47 5.03
C LEU A 48 6.76 -7.19 5.84
N SER A 49 6.73 -7.31 7.16
CA SER A 49 6.49 -6.17 8.06
C SER A 49 7.64 -5.17 7.97
N GLU A 50 8.88 -5.63 8.02
CA GLU A 50 10.07 -4.79 7.88
C GLU A 50 10.06 -3.99 6.58
N ALA A 51 9.82 -4.65 5.45
CA ALA A 51 9.73 -3.99 4.15
C ALA A 51 8.56 -3.00 4.08
N ALA A 52 7.39 -3.36 4.60
CA ALA A 52 6.22 -2.49 4.60
C ALA A 52 6.43 -1.24 5.44
N PHE A 53 7.02 -1.37 6.64
CA PHE A 53 7.31 -0.22 7.50
C PHE A 53 8.45 0.64 6.96
N ALA A 54 9.46 0.05 6.31
CA ALA A 54 10.47 0.84 5.60
C ALA A 54 9.82 1.68 4.48
N ASP A 55 9.03 1.04 3.61
CA ASP A 55 8.40 1.70 2.46
C ASP A 55 7.38 2.76 2.90
N ILE A 56 6.48 2.48 3.86
CA ILE A 56 5.42 3.43 4.25
C ILE A 56 5.93 4.69 4.93
N ASN A 57 7.08 4.62 5.61
CA ASN A 57 7.68 5.78 6.27
C ASN A 57 8.41 6.71 5.29
N HIS A 58 8.72 6.25 4.06
CA HIS A 58 9.57 7.00 3.13
C HIS A 58 8.92 7.23 1.76
N LEU A 59 7.89 6.45 1.43
CA LEU A 59 7.25 6.45 0.11
C LEU A 59 5.75 6.71 0.24
N LEU A 60 5.20 7.38 -0.76
CA LEU A 60 3.77 7.67 -0.89
C LEU A 60 3.19 7.01 -2.14
N ARG A 61 1.87 6.74 -2.13
CA ARG A 61 1.19 6.20 -3.30
C ARG A 61 1.22 7.22 -4.46
N PRO A 62 1.42 6.78 -5.72
CA PRO A 62 1.43 7.68 -6.88
C PRO A 62 0.16 8.52 -7.00
N GLY A 63 -1.01 7.95 -6.67
CA GLY A 63 -2.28 8.68 -6.70
C GLY A 63 -2.33 9.87 -5.75
N HIS A 64 -1.69 9.76 -4.57
CA HIS A 64 -1.62 10.87 -3.62
C HIS A 64 -0.65 11.95 -4.09
N LEU A 65 0.53 11.57 -4.60
CA LEU A 65 1.50 12.51 -5.17
C LEU A 65 0.90 13.27 -6.38
N ALA A 66 0.12 12.59 -7.22
CA ALA A 66 -0.60 13.21 -8.33
C ALA A 66 -1.65 14.23 -7.86
N GLN A 67 -2.29 14.02 -6.70
CA GLN A 67 -3.20 15.00 -6.12
C GLN A 67 -2.45 16.26 -5.69
N LEU A 68 -1.29 16.13 -5.02
CA LEU A 68 -0.46 17.28 -4.66
C LEU A 68 0.05 18.03 -5.89
N ALA A 69 0.50 17.31 -6.92
CA ALA A 69 0.95 17.92 -8.16
C ALA A 69 -0.16 18.74 -8.86
N LYS A 70 -1.40 18.23 -8.87
CA LYS A 70 -2.55 18.94 -9.44
C LYS A 70 -2.80 20.30 -8.78
N ILE A 71 -2.57 20.44 -7.47
CA ILE A 71 -2.73 21.73 -6.76
C ILE A 71 -1.83 22.80 -7.36
N LEU A 72 -0.64 22.44 -7.84
CA LEU A 72 0.30 23.40 -8.42
C LEU A 72 -0.19 23.98 -9.76
N GLU A 73 -0.95 23.19 -10.51
CA GLU A 73 -1.46 23.52 -11.85
C GLU A 73 -2.88 24.10 -11.83
N ASP A 74 -3.60 23.92 -10.72
CA ASP A 74 -4.99 24.36 -10.57
C ASP A 74 -5.06 25.90 -10.54
N PRO A 75 -5.76 26.57 -11.48
CA PRO A 75 -5.90 28.02 -11.48
C PRO A 75 -6.69 28.56 -10.28
N GLU A 76 -7.54 27.76 -9.65
CA GLU A 76 -8.35 28.15 -8.50
C GLU A 76 -7.59 28.03 -7.16
N ALA A 77 -6.44 27.36 -7.14
CA ALA A 77 -5.62 27.22 -5.94
C ALA A 77 -5.10 28.58 -5.45
N THR A 78 -5.02 28.75 -4.13
CA THR A 78 -4.39 29.94 -3.54
C THR A 78 -2.87 29.85 -3.59
N GLU A 79 -2.17 30.95 -3.30
CA GLU A 79 -0.71 30.92 -3.15
C GLU A 79 -0.27 29.98 -2.02
N ASN A 80 -1.03 29.95 -0.92
CA ASN A 80 -0.73 29.08 0.22
C ASN A 80 -0.92 27.60 -0.13
N ASP A 81 -1.97 27.26 -0.89
CA ASP A 81 -2.18 25.87 -1.32
C ASP A 81 -1.01 25.38 -2.16
N ARG A 82 -0.56 26.20 -3.12
CA ARG A 82 0.61 25.88 -3.96
C ARG A 82 1.90 25.80 -3.15
N PHE A 83 2.10 26.71 -2.20
CA PHE A 83 3.26 26.69 -1.31
C PHE A 83 3.33 25.40 -0.50
N VAL A 84 2.24 25.03 0.17
CA VAL A 84 2.18 23.81 0.99
C VAL A 84 2.34 22.56 0.13
N ALA A 85 1.65 22.47 -1.01
CA ALA A 85 1.78 21.32 -1.90
C ALA A 85 3.21 21.14 -2.43
N TYR A 86 3.88 22.24 -2.78
CA TYR A 86 5.26 22.20 -3.25
C TYR A 86 6.23 21.73 -2.16
N ASP A 87 6.07 22.21 -0.92
CA ASP A 87 6.93 21.78 0.19
C ASP A 87 6.66 20.32 0.59
N LEU A 88 5.40 19.85 0.55
CA LEU A 88 5.09 18.44 0.75
C LEU A 88 5.74 17.54 -0.32
N LEU A 89 5.74 17.97 -1.59
CA LEU A 89 6.41 17.24 -2.68
C LEU A 89 7.94 17.22 -2.52
N LYS A 90 8.55 18.30 -2.04
CA LYS A 90 9.98 18.30 -1.69
C LYS A 90 10.28 17.34 -0.53
N ASN A 91 9.46 17.35 0.51
CA ASN A 91 9.60 16.44 1.63
C ASN A 91 9.50 14.99 1.16
N ALA A 92 8.52 14.67 0.30
CA ALA A 92 8.39 13.36 -0.35
C ALA A 92 9.65 12.94 -1.10
N ASN A 93 10.25 13.85 -1.87
CA ASN A 93 11.48 13.56 -2.59
C ASN A 93 12.69 13.33 -1.66
N ILE A 94 12.79 14.09 -0.57
CA ILE A 94 13.87 13.91 0.42
C ILE A 94 13.69 12.58 1.17
N ALA A 95 12.47 12.27 1.60
CA ALA A 95 12.18 11.06 2.35
C ALA A 95 12.39 9.79 1.52
N ALA A 96 12.11 9.84 0.22
CA ALA A 96 12.39 8.74 -0.70
C ALA A 96 13.88 8.33 -0.73
N GLY A 97 14.79 9.15 -0.22
CA GLY A 97 16.20 8.81 -0.01
C GLY A 97 16.47 7.80 1.11
N GLY A 98 15.47 7.44 1.92
CA GLY A 98 15.58 6.37 2.92
C GLY A 98 16.32 6.75 4.22
N VAL A 99 16.66 8.03 4.40
CA VAL A 99 17.40 8.53 5.57
C VAL A 99 16.50 9.29 6.54
N LEU A 100 15.65 10.18 6.02
CA LEU A 100 14.69 10.94 6.81
C LEU A 100 13.28 10.41 6.48
N PRO A 101 12.41 10.18 7.50
CA PRO A 101 11.05 9.77 7.24
C PRO A 101 10.19 10.94 6.74
N MET A 102 9.04 10.59 6.17
CA MET A 102 7.95 11.52 5.84
C MET A 102 7.23 12.09 7.05
#